data_AF-A0A6G1D4L4-F1
#
_entry.id   AF-A0A6G1D4L4-F1
#
_cell.length_a   1.000
_cell.length_b   1.000
_cell.length_c   1.000
_cell.angle_alpha   90.00
_cell.angle_beta   90.00
_cell.angle_gamma   90.00
#
_symmetry.space_group_name_H-M   'P 1'
#
loop_
_entity.id
_entity.type
_entity.pdbx_description
1 polymer ?
#
loop_
_entity_poly.entity_id
_entity_poly.type
_entity_poly.pdbx_seq_one_letter_code
_entity_poly.pdbx_strand_id
1 'polypeptide(L)'
;MAAVNSFYVAAASTAASAAALQWWAGSLLDGAPAPRGAADGGGGGGDWLSTVLGSRVTVALLANLAAHVFLVLILALKTLFFVQLTSSETRKVLEHIINYVLYKGTFLPLVVPPNSRQIILWSSWLGLLCSLKMFQSLARERLEQLNASPSATPSRYFRVYSALLLVLSADVLWIKLCVGFCKSCNSKLFWLLFFEPLSIGFETLQSIMVHGFQLFDIWQRHLMDSGADYLDFQKSYKQAAGSFSEWRGRLIRHFGFVIDLISLLMSLGHYSMIFWLRGMAFHLVDAVLLLNLRALIASFLKRIKTYVKLRKALSSLDGALPDATYDDICAYDDECAICRGPMARAKKLSCNHLFHLACLRSWLDQGLMDGYSCPTCRRPLSLSSEHTRSSAAEVGNVQLIAEQLNMGLNQQRVPGHEHPIEHQNPSDAVWRWEAW
;
A
#
# COMPACT_ATOMS: atom_id res chain seq x y z
N MET A 1 1.91 1.17 28.88
CA MET A 1 3.16 1.54 29.59
C MET A 1 4.41 1.32 28.73
N ALA A 2 4.61 0.17 28.08
CA ALA A 2 5.81 -0.09 27.26
C ALA A 2 6.10 0.94 26.14
N ALA A 3 5.08 1.38 25.39
CA ALA A 3 5.26 2.37 24.31
C ALA A 3 5.60 3.79 24.82
N VAL A 4 5.14 4.14 26.02
CA VAL A 4 5.44 5.41 26.68
C VAL A 4 6.89 5.37 27.18
N ASN A 5 7.32 4.24 27.75
CA ASN A 5 8.71 4.04 28.16
C ASN A 5 9.68 4.09 26.96
N SER A 6 9.34 3.51 25.81
CA SER A 6 10.19 3.61 24.61
C SER A 6 10.33 5.04 24.08
N PHE A 7 9.28 5.87 24.20
CA PHE A 7 9.34 7.28 23.80
C PHE A 7 10.25 8.08 24.73
N TYR A 8 10.10 7.92 26.05
CA TYR A 8 10.97 8.59 27.02
C TYR A 8 12.43 8.15 26.89
N VAL A 9 12.69 6.85 26.64
CA VAL A 9 14.05 6.34 26.42
C VAL A 9 14.66 6.93 25.15
N ALA A 10 13.92 7.01 24.04
CA ALA A 10 14.40 7.63 22.80
C ALA A 10 14.61 9.15 22.94
N ALA A 11 13.72 9.85 23.66
CA ALA A 11 13.88 11.27 23.94
C ALA A 11 15.11 11.54 24.84
N ALA A 12 15.30 10.72 25.88
CA ALA A 12 16.46 10.79 26.75
C ALA A 12 17.77 10.47 26.01
N SER A 13 17.78 9.47 25.12
CA SER A 13 18.96 9.14 24.30
C SER A 13 19.29 10.24 23.29
N THR A 14 18.27 10.95 22.78
CA THR A 14 18.45 12.12 21.90
C THR A 14 19.06 13.28 22.67
N ALA A 15 18.56 13.58 23.87
CA ALA A 15 19.12 14.61 24.75
C ALA A 15 20.58 14.28 25.15
N ALA A 16 20.86 13.01 25.46
CA ALA A 16 22.22 12.55 25.76
C ALA A 16 23.16 12.69 24.56
N SER A 17 22.69 12.38 23.34
CA SER A 17 23.46 12.56 22.11
C SER A 17 23.72 14.04 21.79
N ALA A 18 22.74 14.91 22.05
CA ALA A 18 22.92 16.35 21.89
C ALA A 18 23.92 16.92 22.91
N ALA A 19 23.84 16.49 24.16
CA ALA A 19 24.79 16.86 25.21
C ALA A 19 26.22 16.37 24.89
N ALA A 20 26.37 15.16 24.36
CA ALA A 20 27.67 14.64 23.92
C ALA A 20 28.26 15.44 22.75
N LEU A 21 27.44 15.86 21.79
CA LEU A 21 27.88 16.74 20.69
C LEU A 21 28.31 18.12 21.21
N GLN A 22 27.54 18.70 22.14
CA GLN A 22 27.88 19.98 22.77
C GLN A 22 29.18 19.90 23.56
N TRP A 23 29.37 18.84 24.36
CA TRP A 23 30.62 18.59 25.09
C TRP A 23 31.81 18.46 24.14
N TRP A 24 31.66 17.66 23.07
CA TRP A 24 32.73 17.43 22.10
C TRP A 24 33.09 18.72 21.34
N ALA A 25 32.11 19.53 20.98
CA ALA A 25 32.34 20.85 20.37
C ALA A 25 33.08 21.80 21.32
N GLY A 26 32.75 21.80 22.62
CA GLY A 26 33.47 22.56 23.65
C GLY A 26 34.92 22.11 23.83
N SER A 27 35.16 20.80 23.89
CA SER A 27 36.51 20.23 23.99
C SER A 27 37.42 20.58 22.79
N LEU A 28 36.84 20.67 21.59
CA LEU A 28 37.56 21.12 20.39
C LEU A 28 37.90 22.61 20.43
N LEU A 29 37.06 23.44 21.06
CA LEU A 29 37.30 24.87 21.27
C LEU A 29 38.41 25.10 22.31
N ASP A 30 38.42 24.32 23.39
CA ASP A 30 39.41 24.41 24.46
C ASP A 30 40.78 23.84 24.08
N GLY A 31 40.82 22.88 23.14
CA GLY A 31 42.05 22.24 22.65
C GLY A 31 42.76 22.94 21.49
N ALA A 32 42.17 24.00 20.91
CA ALA A 32 42.78 24.72 19.79
C ALA A 32 43.90 25.66 20.29
N PRO A 33 45.16 25.49 19.86
CA PRO A 33 46.23 26.40 20.27
C PRO A 33 45.94 27.82 19.76
N ALA A 34 46.02 28.81 20.66
CA ALA A 34 45.85 30.22 20.32
C ALA A 34 46.77 30.61 19.14
N PRO A 35 46.27 31.25 18.08
CA PRO A 35 47.09 31.62 16.95
C PRO A 35 48.13 32.65 17.41
N ARG A 36 49.40 32.25 17.40
CA ARG A 36 50.53 33.17 17.53
C ARG A 36 50.62 34.02 16.27
N GLY A 37 50.02 35.21 16.34
CA GLY A 37 50.32 36.35 15.49
C GLY A 37 49.73 36.30 14.07
N ALA A 38 48.56 36.92 13.90
CA ALA A 38 48.23 37.68 12.71
C ALA A 38 47.03 38.57 13.02
N ALA A 39 47.27 39.87 13.09
CA ALA A 39 46.23 40.85 12.89
C ALA A 39 45.81 40.80 11.42
N ASP A 40 44.59 40.37 11.11
CA ASP A 40 43.68 41.12 10.25
C ASP A 40 42.26 40.52 10.30
N GLY A 41 41.27 41.38 10.08
CA GLY A 41 39.88 41.16 10.45
C GLY A 41 39.05 40.20 9.60
N GLY A 42 37.94 39.75 10.19
CA GLY A 42 36.69 39.48 9.47
C GLY A 42 36.57 38.16 8.71
N GLY A 43 36.81 37.00 9.36
CA GLY A 43 36.54 35.69 8.73
C GLY A 43 36.29 34.50 9.65
N GLY A 44 36.44 34.66 10.96
CA GLY A 44 36.57 33.52 11.90
C GLY A 44 35.39 32.55 11.93
N GLY A 45 34.17 33.00 11.59
CA GLY A 45 32.94 32.20 11.67
C GLY A 45 32.88 31.00 10.71
N GLY A 46 33.49 31.09 9.53
CA GLY A 46 33.49 30.01 8.54
C GLY A 46 34.57 28.97 8.81
N ASP A 47 35.72 29.42 9.31
CA ASP A 47 36.94 28.62 9.44
C ASP A 47 36.89 27.66 10.64
N TRP A 48 36.27 28.09 11.76
CA TRP A 48 36.00 27.16 12.88
C TRP A 48 34.98 26.09 12.48
N LEU A 49 33.97 26.47 11.69
CA LEU A 49 32.86 25.61 11.31
C LEU A 49 33.34 24.53 10.33
N SER A 50 34.22 24.86 9.38
CA SER A 50 34.91 23.90 8.52
C SER A 50 35.88 23.01 9.28
N THR A 51 36.57 23.52 10.31
CA THR A 51 37.50 22.73 11.13
C THR A 51 36.75 21.72 12.01
N VAL A 52 35.63 22.14 12.60
CA VAL A 52 34.74 21.27 13.37
C VAL A 52 34.06 20.25 12.45
N LEU A 53 33.52 20.63 11.29
CA LEU A 53 32.93 19.67 10.33
C LEU A 53 33.96 18.78 9.60
N GLY A 54 35.24 19.12 9.65
CA GLY A 54 36.33 18.31 9.08
C GLY A 54 36.69 17.08 9.92
N SER A 55 36.34 17.06 11.20
CA SER A 55 36.62 15.92 12.09
C SER A 55 35.69 14.73 11.80
N ARG A 56 36.25 13.53 11.66
CA ARG A 56 35.43 12.30 11.50
C ARG A 56 34.52 12.06 12.70
N VAL A 57 34.91 12.54 13.89
CA VAL A 57 34.17 12.35 15.14
C VAL A 57 32.94 13.24 15.21
N THR A 58 33.04 14.49 14.76
CA THR A 58 31.89 15.44 14.74
C THR A 58 30.84 14.98 13.74
N VAL A 59 31.24 14.51 12.57
CA VAL A 59 30.33 13.93 11.56
C VAL A 59 29.61 12.70 12.13
N ALA A 60 30.30 11.82 12.85
CA ALA A 60 29.70 10.66 13.49
C ALA A 60 28.69 11.04 14.58
N LEU A 61 29.02 12.01 15.44
CA LEU A 61 28.11 12.52 16.47
C LEU A 61 26.87 13.19 15.85
N LEU A 62 27.05 13.97 14.78
CA LEU A 62 25.94 14.61 14.06
C LEU A 62 25.01 13.56 13.41
N ALA A 63 25.58 12.51 12.81
CA ALA A 63 24.81 11.41 12.23
C ALA A 63 24.02 10.65 13.31
N ASN A 64 24.64 10.41 14.48
CA ASN A 64 23.96 9.76 15.61
C ASN A 64 22.81 10.63 16.14
N LEU A 65 23.04 11.93 16.32
CA LEU A 65 21.99 12.87 16.72
C LEU A 65 20.83 12.88 15.71
N ALA A 66 21.13 12.96 14.41
CA ALA A 66 20.12 12.94 13.35
C ALA A 66 19.29 11.64 13.37
N ALA A 67 19.93 10.48 13.58
CA ALA A 67 19.25 9.20 13.70
C ALA A 67 18.31 9.16 14.91
N HIS A 68 18.75 9.66 16.07
CA HIS A 68 17.92 9.72 17.27
C HIS A 68 16.75 10.69 17.13
N VAL A 69 16.97 11.87 16.56
CA VAL A 69 15.89 12.83 16.25
C VAL A 69 14.86 12.21 15.32
N PHE A 70 15.31 11.50 14.27
CA PHE A 70 14.43 10.80 13.35
C PHE A 70 13.61 9.71 14.05
N LEU A 71 14.21 8.92 14.95
CA LEU A 71 13.49 7.92 15.74
C LEU A 71 12.45 8.54 16.67
N VAL A 72 12.79 9.63 17.36
CA VAL A 72 11.83 10.37 18.22
C VAL A 72 10.68 10.90 17.39
N LEU A 73 10.95 11.45 16.20
CA LEU A 73 9.92 11.92 15.28
C LEU A 73 8.98 10.78 14.87
N ILE A 74 9.51 9.62 14.48
CA ILE A 74 8.68 8.44 14.15
C ILE A 74 7.82 8.04 15.34
N LEU A 75 8.39 7.95 16.54
CA LEU A 75 7.64 7.57 17.73
C LEU A 75 6.56 8.60 18.08
N ALA A 76 6.83 9.90 17.91
CA ALA A 76 5.86 10.98 18.11
C ALA A 76 4.70 10.89 17.11
N LEU A 77 5.00 10.69 15.82
CA LEU A 77 3.95 10.52 14.79
C LEU A 77 3.14 9.24 15.05
N LYS A 78 3.79 8.15 15.47
CA LYS A 78 3.13 6.91 15.87
C LYS A 78 2.18 7.12 17.05
N THR A 79 2.56 7.87 18.09
CA THR A 79 1.68 8.13 19.24
C THR A 79 0.54 9.09 18.87
N LEU A 80 0.78 10.07 18.00
CA LEU A 80 -0.21 11.04 17.56
C LEU A 80 -1.34 10.38 16.76
N PHE A 81 -0.99 9.57 15.75
CA PHE A 81 -2.00 8.98 14.85
C PHE A 81 -2.57 7.65 15.35
N PHE A 82 -1.75 6.79 15.96
CA PHE A 82 -2.13 5.40 16.26
C PHE A 82 -2.30 5.12 17.75
N VAL A 83 -1.87 6.03 18.63
CA VAL A 83 -1.99 5.92 20.10
C VAL A 83 -1.32 4.66 20.66
N GLN A 84 -2.00 3.52 20.64
CA GLN A 84 -1.46 2.22 21.07
C GLN A 84 -1.59 1.21 19.92
N LEU A 85 -0.45 0.64 19.50
CA LEU A 85 -0.45 -0.48 18.57
C LEU A 85 -0.76 -1.79 19.30
N THR A 86 -1.59 -2.60 18.67
CA THR A 86 -1.88 -3.96 19.12
C THR A 86 -0.68 -4.87 18.86
N SER A 87 -0.53 -5.95 19.62
CA SER A 87 0.54 -6.95 19.40
C SER A 87 0.48 -7.58 18.00
N SER A 88 -0.73 -7.83 17.49
CA SER A 88 -0.99 -8.35 16.15
C SER A 88 -0.51 -7.39 15.04
N GLU A 89 -0.82 -6.10 15.16
CA GLU A 89 -0.37 -5.06 14.22
C GLU A 89 1.16 -4.93 14.23
N THR A 90 1.76 -4.98 15.42
CA THR A 90 3.22 -4.87 15.56
C THR A 90 3.91 -6.03 14.83
N ARG A 91 3.38 -7.26 14.95
CA ARG A 91 3.93 -8.43 14.24
C ARG A 91 3.80 -8.29 12.73
N LYS A 92 2.63 -7.88 12.23
CA LYS A 92 2.41 -7.68 10.79
C LYS A 92 3.31 -6.60 10.22
N VAL A 93 3.41 -5.46 10.90
CA VAL A 93 4.31 -4.36 10.51
C VAL A 93 5.76 -4.82 10.49
N LEU A 94 6.19 -5.59 11.50
CA LEU A 94 7.54 -6.13 11.56
C LEU A 94 7.83 -7.04 10.36
N GLU A 95 6.92 -7.96 10.03
CA GLU A 95 7.05 -8.84 8.88
C GLU A 95 7.14 -8.05 7.55
N HIS A 96 6.27 -7.06 7.38
CA HIS A 96 6.28 -6.18 6.19
C HIS A 96 7.58 -5.38 6.08
N ILE A 97 8.09 -4.84 7.19
CA ILE A 97 9.35 -4.08 7.22
C ILE A 97 10.53 -4.99 6.92
N ILE A 98 10.59 -6.18 7.55
CA ILE A 98 11.68 -7.14 7.32
C ILE A 98 11.69 -7.53 5.85
N ASN A 99 10.54 -7.90 5.29
CA ASN A 99 10.44 -8.24 3.88
C ASN A 99 10.85 -7.05 3.00
N TYR A 100 10.33 -5.85 3.26
CA TYR A 100 10.68 -4.65 2.50
C TYR A 100 12.19 -4.35 2.51
N VAL A 101 12.81 -4.35 3.70
CA VAL A 101 14.24 -4.08 3.87
C VAL A 101 15.09 -5.19 3.25
N LEU A 102 14.70 -6.46 3.36
CA LEU A 102 15.41 -7.57 2.73
C LEU A 102 15.31 -7.49 1.20
N TYR A 103 14.10 -7.29 0.65
CA TYR A 103 13.87 -7.29 -0.80
C TYR A 103 14.46 -6.06 -1.50
N LYS A 104 14.41 -4.88 -0.86
CA LYS A 104 14.90 -3.62 -1.47
C LYS A 104 16.29 -3.24 -0.96
N GLY A 105 16.54 -3.36 0.33
CA GLY A 105 17.80 -2.95 0.96
C GLY A 105 19.01 -3.84 0.62
N THR A 106 18.83 -5.15 0.41
CA THR A 106 19.97 -6.06 0.19
C THR A 106 20.70 -5.83 -1.13
N PHE A 107 19.99 -5.42 -2.20
CA PHE A 107 20.61 -5.22 -3.52
C PHE A 107 21.27 -3.85 -3.68
N LEU A 108 20.90 -2.87 -2.85
CA LEU A 108 21.35 -1.48 -2.94
C LEU A 108 22.86 -1.30 -2.72
N PRO A 109 23.47 -1.83 -1.64
CA PRO A 109 24.91 -1.73 -1.40
C PRO A 109 25.77 -2.34 -2.49
N LEU A 110 25.21 -3.27 -3.27
CA LEU A 110 25.93 -3.96 -4.33
C LEU A 110 25.92 -3.20 -5.68
N VAL A 111 25.03 -2.22 -5.84
CA VAL A 111 24.99 -1.34 -7.03
C VAL A 111 25.65 0.02 -6.75
N VAL A 112 25.55 0.48 -5.50
CA VAL A 112 26.01 1.80 -5.09
C VAL A 112 27.52 1.76 -4.82
N PRO A 113 28.32 2.68 -5.41
CA PRO A 113 29.74 2.77 -5.11
C PRO A 113 29.97 3.07 -3.61
N PRO A 114 31.01 2.52 -2.98
CA PRO A 114 31.27 2.67 -1.55
C PRO A 114 31.88 4.04 -1.18
N ASN A 115 31.27 5.12 -1.68
CA ASN A 115 31.62 6.48 -1.29
C ASN A 115 30.84 6.89 -0.04
N SER A 116 31.50 7.55 0.92
CA SER A 116 30.85 8.02 2.17
C SER A 116 29.58 8.84 1.92
N ARG A 117 29.62 9.78 0.95
CA ARG A 117 28.46 10.60 0.56
C ARG A 117 27.29 9.77 0.01
N GLN A 118 27.59 8.74 -0.78
CA GLN A 118 26.56 7.88 -1.38
C GLN A 118 25.97 6.94 -0.34
N ILE A 119 26.78 6.38 0.56
CA ILE A 119 26.29 5.55 1.66
C ILE A 119 25.30 6.35 2.51
N ILE A 120 25.65 7.59 2.91
CA ILE A 120 24.75 8.45 3.69
C ILE A 120 23.45 8.75 2.93
N LEU A 121 23.54 9.08 1.63
CA LEU A 121 22.37 9.36 0.80
C LEU A 121 21.44 8.14 0.68
N TRP A 122 21.99 6.96 0.40
CA TRP A 122 21.20 5.76 0.20
C TRP A 122 20.65 5.16 1.50
N SER A 123 21.40 5.27 2.61
CA SER A 123 20.90 4.91 3.94
C SER A 123 19.79 5.84 4.41
N SER A 124 19.91 7.15 4.19
CA SER A 124 18.83 8.10 4.51
C SER A 124 17.60 7.90 3.62
N TRP A 125 17.80 7.64 2.32
CA TRP A 125 16.74 7.26 1.39
C TRP A 125 15.99 6.00 1.85
N LEU A 126 16.72 4.93 2.16
CA LEU A 126 16.11 3.67 2.61
C LEU A 126 15.39 3.84 3.95
N GLY A 127 16.00 4.55 4.90
CA GLY A 127 15.43 4.80 6.23
C GLY A 127 14.14 5.61 6.17
N LEU A 128 14.11 6.69 5.37
CA LEU A 128 12.90 7.49 5.21
C LEU A 128 11.79 6.71 4.52
N LEU A 129 12.06 6.06 3.38
CA LEU A 129 11.02 5.31 2.66
C LEU A 129 10.49 4.13 3.46
N CYS A 130 11.34 3.47 4.24
CA CYS A 130 10.91 2.43 5.17
C CYS A 130 9.92 2.98 6.20
N SER A 131 10.18 4.15 6.77
CA SER A 131 9.25 4.79 7.71
C SER A 131 7.93 5.19 7.05
N LEU A 132 7.96 5.75 5.83
CA LEU A 132 6.75 6.11 5.09
C LEU A 132 5.90 4.88 4.75
N LYS A 133 6.53 3.80 4.26
CA LYS A 133 5.88 2.52 3.97
C LYS A 133 5.24 1.91 5.22
N MET A 134 5.92 2.00 6.36
CA MET A 134 5.41 1.55 7.65
C MET A 134 4.14 2.32 8.06
N PHE A 135 4.17 3.66 8.00
CA PHE A 135 3.00 4.48 8.31
C PHE A 135 1.84 4.26 7.35
N GLN A 136 2.12 4.11 6.05
CA GLN A 136 1.13 3.78 5.04
C GLN A 136 0.43 2.45 5.36
N SER A 137 1.22 1.39 5.60
CA SER A 137 0.70 0.05 5.85
C SER A 137 -0.17 0.03 7.11
N LEU A 138 0.32 0.61 8.20
CA LEU A 138 -0.41 0.68 9.46
C LEU A 138 -1.69 1.52 9.36
N ALA A 139 -1.65 2.66 8.64
CA ALA A 139 -2.83 3.48 8.42
C ALA A 139 -3.91 2.73 7.62
N ARG A 140 -3.51 2.00 6.57
CA ARG A 140 -4.42 1.19 5.76
C ARG A 140 -5.09 0.11 6.59
N GLU A 141 -4.31 -0.70 7.33
CA GLU A 141 -4.87 -1.76 8.19
C GLU A 141 -5.86 -1.22 9.23
N ARG A 142 -5.52 -0.10 9.88
CA ARG A 142 -6.39 0.53 10.88
C ARG A 142 -7.66 1.10 10.27
N LEU A 143 -7.58 1.70 9.09
CA LEU A 143 -8.76 2.20 8.39
C LEU A 143 -9.67 1.05 7.96
N GLU A 144 -9.12 -0.08 7.50
CA GLU A 144 -9.89 -1.29 7.21
C GLU A 144 -10.59 -1.85 8.46
N GLN A 145 -9.90 -1.91 9.61
CA GLN A 145 -10.51 -2.31 10.88
C GLN A 145 -11.63 -1.35 11.32
N LEU A 146 -11.40 -0.04 11.20
CA LEU A 146 -12.41 0.97 11.54
C LEU A 146 -13.63 0.90 10.63
N ASN A 147 -13.44 0.59 9.34
CA ASN A 147 -14.53 0.36 8.40
C ASN A 147 -15.35 -0.89 8.75
N ALA A 148 -14.73 -1.92 9.33
CA ALA A 148 -15.43 -3.12 9.77
C ALA A 148 -16.25 -2.89 11.05
N SER A 149 -15.89 -1.90 11.87
CA SER A 149 -16.59 -1.56 13.11
C SER A 149 -17.68 -0.48 12.91
N PRO A 150 -18.98 -0.78 13.16
CA PRO A 150 -20.07 0.18 12.94
C PRO A 150 -20.11 1.34 13.94
N SER A 151 -19.33 1.31 15.03
CA SER A 151 -19.32 2.30 16.11
C SER A 151 -18.20 3.35 16.00
N ALA A 152 -17.55 3.48 14.84
CA ALA A 152 -16.41 4.37 14.68
C ALA A 152 -16.85 5.86 14.64
N THR A 153 -16.35 6.65 15.59
CA THR A 153 -16.58 8.11 15.57
C THR A 153 -15.78 8.77 14.43
N PRO A 154 -16.34 9.77 13.72
CA PRO A 154 -15.67 10.42 12.59
C PRO A 154 -14.30 11.00 12.96
N SER A 155 -14.14 11.49 14.19
CA SER A 155 -12.88 12.04 14.70
C SER A 155 -11.75 10.99 14.76
N ARG A 156 -12.05 9.75 15.17
CA ARG A 156 -11.06 8.66 15.20
C ARG A 156 -10.65 8.27 13.77
N TYR A 157 -11.61 8.23 12.86
CA TYR A 157 -11.35 7.94 11.45
C TYR A 157 -10.48 9.02 10.79
N PHE A 158 -10.86 10.29 10.96
CA PHE A 158 -10.13 11.43 10.41
C PHE A 158 -8.69 11.49 10.92
N ARG A 159 -8.47 11.16 12.20
CA ARG A 159 -7.11 11.09 12.78
C ARG A 159 -6.23 10.09 12.04
N VAL A 160 -6.68 8.85 11.83
CA VAL A 160 -5.87 7.85 11.11
C VAL A 160 -5.74 8.22 9.62
N TYR A 161 -6.81 8.74 9.02
CA TYR A 161 -6.79 9.22 7.63
C TYR A 161 -5.76 10.34 7.40
N SER A 162 -5.62 11.26 8.36
CA SER A 162 -4.61 12.33 8.28
C SER A 162 -3.17 11.82 8.27
N ALA A 163 -2.91 10.60 8.77
CA ALA A 163 -1.60 9.96 8.64
C ALA A 163 -1.29 9.61 7.17
N LEU A 164 -2.26 9.15 6.38
CA LEU A 164 -2.05 8.88 4.94
C LEU A 164 -1.76 10.18 4.17
N LEU A 165 -2.45 11.27 4.49
CA LEU A 165 -2.18 12.59 3.90
C LEU A 165 -0.77 13.06 4.26
N LEU A 166 -0.33 12.87 5.50
CA LEU A 166 1.03 13.18 5.92
C LEU A 166 2.05 12.36 5.12
N VAL A 167 1.85 11.05 4.99
CA VAL A 167 2.73 10.17 4.20
C VAL A 167 2.84 10.66 2.75
N LEU A 168 1.72 10.94 2.09
CA LEU A 168 1.72 11.45 0.71
C LEU A 168 2.45 12.80 0.61
N SER A 169 2.23 13.71 1.56
CA SER A 169 2.91 15.00 1.58
C SER A 169 4.42 14.88 1.77
N ALA A 170 4.87 13.97 2.64
CA ALA A 170 6.28 13.69 2.90
C ALA A 170 6.95 13.01 1.69
N ASP A 171 6.25 12.09 1.02
CA ASP A 171 6.72 11.44 -0.20
C ASP A 171 6.89 12.44 -1.36
N VAL A 172 5.91 13.32 -1.59
CA VAL A 172 6.01 14.39 -2.58
C VAL A 172 7.13 15.37 -2.26
N LEU A 173 7.31 15.73 -0.98
CA LEU A 173 8.43 16.56 -0.53
C LEU A 173 9.77 15.89 -0.84
N TRP A 174 9.89 14.59 -0.55
CA TRP A 174 11.08 13.82 -0.83
C TRP A 174 11.39 13.77 -2.32
N ILE A 175 10.39 13.49 -3.18
CA ILE A 175 10.55 13.50 -4.63
C ILE A 175 11.05 14.87 -5.11
N LYS A 176 10.49 15.98 -4.60
CA LYS A 176 10.95 17.33 -4.93
C LYS A 176 12.41 17.56 -4.53
N LEU A 177 12.80 17.12 -3.33
CA LEU A 177 14.20 17.18 -2.87
C LEU A 177 15.12 16.36 -3.78
N CYS A 178 14.71 15.15 -4.16
CA CYS A 178 15.45 14.31 -5.10
C CYS A 178 15.60 15.00 -6.46
N VAL A 179 14.54 15.59 -7.04
CA VAL A 179 14.61 16.34 -8.31
C VAL A 179 15.57 17.53 -8.21
N GLY A 180 15.52 18.29 -7.11
CA GLY A 180 16.43 19.40 -6.85
C GLY A 180 17.90 18.94 -6.85
N PHE A 181 18.18 17.85 -6.14
CA PHE A 181 19.53 17.29 -6.06
C PHE A 181 20.00 16.64 -7.37
N CYS A 182 19.09 16.06 -8.15
CA CYS A 182 19.40 15.50 -9.48
C CYS A 182 19.87 16.56 -10.48
N LYS A 183 19.30 17.78 -10.42
CA LYS A 183 19.76 18.88 -11.27
C LYS A 183 21.23 19.24 -10.99
N SER A 184 21.68 19.04 -9.76
CA SER A 184 23.07 19.30 -9.36
C SER A 184 24.02 18.14 -9.67
N CYS A 185 23.52 16.92 -9.86
CA CYS A 185 24.35 15.71 -10.03
C CYS A 185 23.83 14.84 -11.19
N ASN A 186 24.50 14.89 -12.34
CA ASN A 186 24.06 14.26 -13.60
C ASN A 186 24.40 12.74 -13.71
N SER A 187 24.13 11.95 -12.67
CA SER A 187 24.45 10.51 -12.67
C SER A 187 23.24 9.61 -12.95
N LYS A 188 23.45 8.52 -13.70
CA LYS A 188 22.40 7.52 -14.01
C LYS A 188 21.83 6.83 -12.75
N LEU A 189 22.61 6.78 -11.66
CA LEU A 189 22.19 6.22 -10.37
C LEU A 189 21.00 6.97 -9.75
N PHE A 190 20.80 8.26 -10.09
CA PHE A 190 19.74 9.06 -9.51
C PHE A 190 18.33 8.64 -9.95
N TRP A 191 18.19 8.03 -11.13
CA TRP A 191 16.89 7.51 -11.58
C TRP A 191 16.34 6.43 -10.63
N LEU A 192 17.21 5.68 -9.96
CA LEU A 192 16.81 4.63 -9.02
C LEU A 192 16.15 5.20 -7.75
N LEU A 193 16.42 6.47 -7.40
CA LEU A 193 15.81 7.14 -6.25
C LEU A 193 14.32 7.41 -6.42
N PHE A 194 13.79 7.42 -7.65
CA PHE A 194 12.40 7.82 -7.94
C PHE A 194 11.40 6.66 -7.98
N PHE A 195 11.83 5.45 -8.34
CA PHE A 195 10.91 4.33 -8.51
C PHE A 195 10.16 3.98 -7.22
N GLU A 196 10.86 3.94 -6.10
CA GLU A 196 10.26 3.54 -4.82
C GLU A 196 9.36 4.61 -4.21
N PRO A 197 9.76 5.90 -4.13
CA PRO A 197 8.85 6.97 -3.73
C PRO A 197 7.60 7.02 -4.60
N LEU A 198 7.73 6.95 -5.93
CA LEU A 198 6.57 6.96 -6.82
C LEU A 198 5.64 5.76 -6.56
N SER A 199 6.19 4.57 -6.32
CA SER A 199 5.39 3.38 -5.97
C SER A 199 4.59 3.61 -4.67
N ILE A 200 5.25 4.11 -3.62
CA ILE A 200 4.63 4.48 -2.34
C ILE A 200 3.55 5.56 -2.56
N GLY A 201 3.85 6.59 -3.34
CA GLY A 201 2.93 7.66 -3.70
C GLY A 201 1.67 7.15 -4.41
N PHE A 202 1.80 6.22 -5.35
CA PHE A 202 0.64 5.64 -6.05
C PHE A 202 -0.22 4.78 -5.13
N GLU A 203 0.40 3.91 -4.32
CA GLU A 203 -0.34 3.07 -3.37
C GLU A 203 -1.00 3.88 -2.23
N THR A 204 -0.36 4.95 -1.77
CA THR A 204 -0.95 5.87 -0.78
C THR A 204 -2.11 6.63 -1.40
N LEU A 205 -1.98 7.12 -2.63
CA LEU A 205 -3.07 7.79 -3.35
C LEU A 205 -4.29 6.87 -3.54
N GLN A 206 -4.08 5.59 -3.88
CA GLN A 206 -5.15 4.59 -3.94
C GLN A 206 -5.84 4.42 -2.58
N SER A 207 -5.08 4.30 -1.50
CA SER A 207 -5.64 4.17 -0.14
C SER A 207 -6.43 5.41 0.28
N ILE A 208 -5.90 6.61 -0.01
CA ILE A 208 -6.56 7.91 0.22
C ILE A 208 -7.87 7.99 -0.55
N MET A 209 -7.89 7.55 -1.81
CA MET A 209 -9.10 7.52 -2.64
C MET A 209 -10.14 6.57 -2.04
N VAL A 210 -9.76 5.31 -1.76
CA VAL A 210 -10.70 4.29 -1.25
C VAL A 210 -11.28 4.69 0.11
N HIS A 211 -10.43 5.11 1.05
CA HIS A 211 -10.84 5.47 2.41
C HIS A 211 -11.40 6.89 2.49
N GLY A 212 -11.07 7.77 1.55
CA GLY A 212 -11.66 9.10 1.43
C GLY A 212 -13.14 9.02 1.08
N PHE A 213 -13.51 8.14 0.14
CA PHE A 213 -14.92 7.90 -0.17
C PHE A 213 -15.71 7.30 1.02
N GLN A 214 -15.06 6.49 1.85
CA GLN A 214 -15.68 5.92 3.07
C GLN A 214 -15.88 6.98 4.15
N LEU A 215 -14.86 7.83 4.37
CA LEU A 215 -14.94 8.96 5.30
C LEU A 215 -16.05 9.94 4.90
N PHE A 216 -16.13 10.27 3.60
CA PHE A 216 -17.15 11.17 3.09
C PHE A 216 -18.56 10.65 3.38
N ASP A 217 -18.78 9.35 3.18
CA ASP A 217 -20.07 8.69 3.47
C ASP A 217 -20.43 8.72 4.97
N ILE A 218 -19.46 8.44 5.86
CA ILE A 218 -19.67 8.53 7.31
C ILE A 218 -19.98 9.97 7.74
N TRP A 219 -19.23 10.94 7.20
CA TRP A 219 -19.42 12.36 7.51
C TRP A 219 -20.79 12.85 7.06
N GLN A 220 -21.21 12.48 5.84
CA GLN A 220 -22.51 12.86 5.30
C GLN A 220 -23.67 12.27 6.11
N ARG A 221 -23.58 10.98 6.51
CA ARG A 221 -24.59 10.35 7.38
C ARG A 221 -24.75 11.08 8.71
N HIS A 222 -23.65 11.51 9.32
CA HIS A 222 -23.70 12.24 10.59
C HIS A 222 -24.32 13.65 10.44
N LEU A 223 -24.06 14.35 9.33
CA LEU A 223 -24.70 15.64 9.05
C LEU A 223 -26.22 15.51 8.96
N MET A 224 -26.71 14.41 8.39
CA MET A 224 -28.15 14.16 8.23
C MET A 224 -28.83 13.83 9.56
N ASP A 225 -28.16 13.08 10.44
CA ASP A 225 -28.68 12.75 11.79
C ASP A 225 -28.81 14.00 12.70
N SER A 226 -28.05 15.06 12.41
CA SER A 226 -28.12 16.33 13.13
C SER A 226 -29.19 17.30 12.58
N GLY A 227 -29.76 17.01 11.39
CA GLY A 227 -30.77 17.84 10.74
C GLY A 227 -32.18 17.27 10.94
N ALA A 228 -32.89 17.79 11.94
CA ALA A 228 -34.30 17.46 12.17
C ALA A 228 -35.19 18.14 11.11
N ASP A 229 -35.45 17.44 10.00
CA ASP A 229 -36.66 17.52 9.15
C ASP A 229 -36.40 16.78 7.83
N TYR A 230 -36.76 15.48 7.76
CA TYR A 230 -36.14 14.57 6.79
C TYR A 230 -37.05 13.44 6.30
N LEU A 231 -37.96 13.75 5.38
CA LEU A 231 -38.69 12.69 4.64
C LEU A 231 -38.65 12.92 3.11
N ASP A 232 -38.70 14.18 2.67
CA ASP A 232 -38.64 14.52 1.23
C ASP A 232 -37.20 14.55 0.69
N PHE A 233 -36.24 15.11 1.45
CA PHE A 233 -34.82 15.04 1.10
C PHE A 233 -34.28 13.61 1.13
N GLN A 234 -34.86 12.72 1.96
CA GLN A 234 -34.43 11.33 2.07
C GLN A 234 -34.63 10.54 0.77
N LYS A 235 -35.73 10.75 0.04
CA LYS A 235 -35.97 10.09 -1.27
C LYS A 235 -35.01 10.58 -2.34
N SER A 236 -34.83 11.90 -2.45
CA SER A 236 -33.88 12.50 -3.40
C SER A 236 -32.43 12.07 -3.10
N TYR A 237 -32.08 11.98 -1.81
CA TYR A 237 -30.81 11.46 -1.34
C TYR A 237 -30.62 9.97 -1.66
N LYS A 238 -31.60 9.09 -1.42
CA LYS A 238 -31.49 7.65 -1.76
C LYS A 238 -31.19 7.45 -3.24
N GLN A 239 -31.84 8.21 -4.12
CA GLN A 239 -31.62 8.14 -5.57
C GLN A 239 -30.25 8.69 -5.99
N ALA A 240 -29.83 9.83 -5.42
CA ALA A 240 -28.49 10.40 -5.66
C ALA A 240 -27.37 9.51 -5.09
N ALA A 241 -27.58 8.92 -3.91
CA ALA A 241 -26.67 8.00 -3.24
C ALA A 241 -26.51 6.69 -4.01
N GLY A 242 -27.57 6.20 -4.67
CA GLY A 242 -27.49 5.00 -5.51
C GLY A 242 -26.62 5.21 -6.74
N SER A 243 -26.83 6.32 -7.45
CA SER A 243 -25.97 6.72 -8.58
C SER A 243 -24.52 6.96 -8.16
N PHE A 244 -24.31 7.63 -7.02
CA PHE A 244 -22.98 7.91 -6.47
C PHE A 244 -22.24 6.63 -6.04
N SER A 245 -22.94 5.69 -5.39
CA SER A 245 -22.39 4.40 -4.97
C SER A 245 -21.93 3.56 -6.16
N GLU A 246 -22.70 3.53 -7.24
CA GLU A 246 -22.31 2.86 -8.49
C GLU A 246 -21.06 3.49 -9.12
N TRP A 247 -21.00 4.83 -9.17
CA TRP A 247 -19.84 5.54 -9.70
C TRP A 247 -18.59 5.29 -8.86
N ARG A 248 -18.72 5.38 -7.53
CA ARG A 248 -17.69 5.02 -6.56
C ARG A 248 -17.16 3.60 -6.78
N GLY A 249 -18.05 2.61 -6.90
CA GLY A 249 -17.69 1.21 -7.14
C GLY A 249 -17.04 0.96 -8.51
N ARG A 250 -17.36 1.76 -9.54
CA ARG A 250 -16.66 1.73 -10.83
C ARG A 250 -15.26 2.34 -10.72
N LEU A 251 -15.14 3.52 -10.10
CA LEU A 251 -13.87 4.20 -9.91
C LEU A 251 -12.87 3.33 -9.12
N ILE A 252 -13.26 2.87 -7.94
CA ILE A 252 -12.36 2.11 -7.06
C ILE A 252 -11.79 0.88 -7.78
N ARG A 253 -12.59 0.17 -8.58
CA ARG A 253 -12.12 -1.01 -9.33
C ARG A 253 -11.16 -0.65 -10.45
N HIS A 254 -11.51 0.34 -11.28
CA HIS A 254 -10.67 0.73 -12.41
C HIS A 254 -9.36 1.36 -11.95
N PHE A 255 -9.42 2.31 -11.02
CA PHE A 255 -8.23 2.94 -10.45
C PHE A 255 -7.40 1.95 -9.64
N GLY A 256 -8.02 1.05 -8.86
CA GLY A 256 -7.30 0.00 -8.15
C GLY A 256 -6.49 -0.88 -9.10
N PHE A 257 -7.11 -1.38 -10.17
CA PHE A 257 -6.40 -2.18 -11.19
C PHE A 257 -5.27 -1.40 -11.87
N VAL A 258 -5.50 -0.14 -12.23
CA VAL A 258 -4.48 0.71 -12.87
C VAL A 258 -3.30 0.96 -11.94
N ILE A 259 -3.56 1.25 -10.66
CA ILE A 259 -2.50 1.46 -9.67
C ILE A 259 -1.71 0.17 -9.41
N ASP A 260 -2.37 -0.98 -9.28
CA ASP A 260 -1.69 -2.28 -9.16
C ASP A 260 -0.75 -2.53 -10.35
N LEU A 261 -1.22 -2.21 -11.57
CA LEU A 261 -0.42 -2.34 -12.79
C LEU A 261 0.79 -1.39 -12.79
N ILE A 262 0.58 -0.15 -12.36
CA ILE A 262 1.65 0.84 -12.21
C ILE A 262 2.67 0.39 -11.16
N SER A 263 2.24 -0.16 -10.02
CA SER A 263 3.14 -0.66 -8.96
C SER A 263 4.00 -1.83 -9.46
N LEU A 264 3.40 -2.78 -10.20
CA LEU A 264 4.14 -3.86 -10.86
C LEU A 264 5.14 -3.32 -11.89
N LEU A 265 4.75 -2.33 -12.68
CA LEU A 265 5.62 -1.70 -13.68
C LEU A 265 6.77 -0.92 -13.02
N MET A 266 6.51 -0.20 -11.91
CA MET A 266 7.54 0.50 -11.13
C MET A 266 8.53 -0.47 -10.51
N SER A 267 8.05 -1.59 -9.97
CA SER A 267 8.89 -2.66 -9.45
C SER A 267 9.75 -3.29 -10.55
N LEU A 268 9.15 -3.59 -11.71
CA LEU A 268 9.87 -4.07 -12.88
C LEU A 268 10.96 -3.08 -13.31
N GLY A 269 10.61 -1.80 -13.43
CA GLY A 269 11.55 -0.73 -13.78
C GLY A 269 12.71 -0.61 -12.79
N HIS A 270 12.44 -0.73 -11.49
CA HIS A 270 13.47 -0.73 -10.46
C HIS A 270 14.47 -1.88 -10.62
N TYR A 271 14.00 -3.11 -10.76
CA TYR A 271 14.88 -4.28 -10.94
C TYR A 271 15.61 -4.26 -12.28
N SER A 272 14.94 -3.87 -13.36
CA SER A 272 15.58 -3.71 -14.68
C SER A 272 16.67 -2.64 -14.66
N MET A 273 16.46 -1.53 -13.94
CA MET A 273 17.48 -0.48 -13.80
C MET A 273 18.66 -0.94 -12.94
N ILE A 274 18.42 -1.65 -11.84
CA ILE A 274 19.48 -2.29 -11.02
C ILE A 274 20.34 -3.22 -11.89
N PHE A 275 19.69 -4.06 -12.68
CA PHE A 275 20.34 -5.01 -13.57
C PHE A 275 21.18 -4.29 -14.64
N TRP A 276 20.63 -3.22 -15.24
CA TRP A 276 21.35 -2.39 -16.20
C TRP A 276 22.59 -1.71 -15.61
N LEU A 277 22.48 -1.19 -14.38
CA LEU A 277 23.57 -0.48 -13.71
C LEU A 277 24.73 -1.41 -13.30
N ARG A 278 24.45 -2.68 -13.01
CA ARG A 278 25.46 -3.65 -12.59
C ARG A 278 26.29 -4.22 -13.75
N GLY A 279 25.67 -4.37 -14.92
CA GLY A 279 26.27 -5.13 -16.02
C GLY A 279 26.19 -6.66 -15.79
N MET A 280 26.37 -7.43 -16.87
CA MET A 280 26.24 -8.89 -16.85
C MET A 280 27.56 -9.57 -16.53
N ALA A 281 27.70 -10.10 -15.30
CA ALA A 281 28.89 -10.82 -14.87
C ALA A 281 28.60 -12.29 -14.43
N PHE A 282 27.39 -12.80 -14.69
CA PHE A 282 26.95 -14.18 -14.39
C PHE A 282 27.21 -14.61 -12.92
N HIS A 283 27.09 -13.70 -11.96
CA HIS A 283 27.20 -14.04 -10.54
C HIS A 283 25.87 -14.57 -9.98
N LEU A 284 25.92 -15.22 -8.80
CA LEU A 284 24.74 -15.72 -8.08
C LEU A 284 23.65 -14.64 -7.93
N VAL A 285 24.06 -13.39 -7.71
CA VAL A 285 23.13 -12.28 -7.53
C VAL A 285 22.40 -11.93 -8.83
N ASP A 286 23.04 -12.10 -9.99
CA ASP A 286 22.39 -11.88 -11.30
C ASP A 286 21.34 -12.96 -11.56
N ALA A 287 21.61 -14.21 -11.15
CA ALA A 287 20.62 -15.28 -11.19
C ALA A 287 19.40 -14.97 -10.29
N VAL A 288 19.63 -14.49 -9.07
CA VAL A 288 18.54 -14.07 -8.17
C VAL A 288 17.74 -12.89 -8.76
N LEU A 289 18.40 -11.89 -9.34
CA LEU A 289 17.74 -10.76 -10.00
C LEU A 289 16.89 -11.20 -11.20
N LEU A 290 17.41 -12.11 -12.03
CA LEU A 290 16.66 -12.68 -13.17
C LEU A 290 15.45 -13.50 -12.73
N LEU A 291 15.57 -14.28 -11.66
CA LEU A 291 14.44 -15.02 -11.09
C LEU A 291 13.34 -14.09 -10.57
N ASN A 292 13.71 -13.02 -9.86
CA ASN A 292 12.77 -11.99 -9.41
C ASN A 292 12.13 -11.26 -10.59
N LEU A 293 12.90 -10.88 -11.60
CA LEU A 293 12.39 -10.23 -12.81
C LEU A 293 11.39 -11.15 -13.55
N ARG A 294 11.72 -12.43 -13.71
CA ARG A 294 10.83 -13.42 -14.33
C ARG A 294 9.53 -13.58 -13.54
N ALA A 295 9.61 -13.64 -12.21
CA ALA A 295 8.44 -13.72 -11.35
C ALA A 295 7.53 -12.50 -11.52
N LEU A 296 8.10 -11.29 -11.52
CA LEU A 296 7.36 -10.05 -11.73
C LEU A 296 6.70 -9.97 -13.11
N ILE A 297 7.41 -10.35 -14.18
CA ILE A 297 6.83 -10.41 -15.54
C ILE A 297 5.68 -11.42 -15.59
N ALA A 298 5.85 -12.60 -14.97
CA ALA A 298 4.80 -13.62 -14.91
C ALA A 298 3.56 -13.09 -14.16
N SER A 299 3.74 -12.43 -13.02
CA SER A 299 2.66 -11.79 -12.26
C SER A 299 1.95 -10.70 -13.07
N PHE A 300 2.70 -9.83 -13.77
CA PHE A 300 2.16 -8.79 -14.64
C PHE A 300 1.31 -9.37 -15.78
N LEU A 301 1.86 -10.35 -16.52
CA LEU A 301 1.14 -11.00 -17.61
C LEU A 301 -0.08 -11.77 -17.11
N LYS A 302 0.01 -12.44 -15.96
CA LYS A 302 -1.12 -13.11 -15.32
C LYS A 302 -2.22 -12.10 -14.99
N ARG A 303 -1.88 -10.96 -14.38
CA ARG A 303 -2.83 -9.90 -14.02
C ARG A 303 -3.55 -9.32 -15.25
N ILE A 304 -2.82 -9.08 -16.34
CA ILE A 304 -3.41 -8.62 -17.61
C ILE A 304 -4.34 -9.69 -18.22
N LYS A 305 -3.90 -10.95 -18.29
CA LYS A 305 -4.71 -12.04 -18.83
C LYS A 305 -6.02 -12.21 -18.06
N THR A 306 -5.95 -12.18 -16.73
CA THR A 306 -7.14 -12.23 -15.87
C THR A 306 -8.09 -11.07 -16.15
N TYR A 307 -7.58 -9.84 -16.26
CA TYR A 307 -8.40 -8.66 -16.57
C TYR A 307 -9.08 -8.75 -17.95
N VAL A 308 -8.35 -9.21 -18.97
CA VAL A 308 -8.91 -9.40 -20.32
C VAL A 308 -10.00 -10.48 -20.30
N LYS A 309 -9.77 -11.60 -19.61
CA LYS A 309 -10.75 -12.68 -19.46
C LYS A 309 -12.01 -12.19 -18.74
N LEU A 310 -11.85 -11.43 -17.66
CA LEU A 310 -12.95 -10.81 -16.92
C LEU A 310 -13.74 -9.84 -17.80
N ARG A 311 -13.07 -8.93 -18.52
CA ARG A 311 -13.72 -8.00 -19.45
C ARG A 311 -14.54 -8.72 -20.53
N LYS A 312 -14.00 -9.80 -21.11
CA LYS A 312 -14.71 -10.61 -22.11
C LYS A 312 -15.94 -11.28 -21.51
N ALA A 313 -15.79 -11.95 -20.36
CA ALA A 313 -16.90 -12.62 -19.67
C ALA A 313 -18.01 -11.65 -19.26
N LEU A 314 -17.64 -10.46 -18.81
CA LEU A 314 -18.59 -9.41 -18.44
C LEU A 314 -19.29 -8.79 -19.65
N SER A 315 -18.58 -8.58 -20.76
CA SER A 315 -19.20 -8.08 -21.98
C SER A 315 -20.25 -9.06 -22.54
N SER A 316 -20.00 -10.37 -22.45
CA SER A 316 -21.00 -11.38 -22.83
C SER A 316 -22.18 -11.43 -21.84
N LEU A 317 -21.91 -11.22 -20.55
CA LEU A 317 -22.93 -11.27 -19.50
C LEU A 317 -23.85 -10.04 -19.52
N ASP A 318 -23.30 -8.85 -19.81
CA ASP A 318 -24.06 -7.60 -19.90
C ASP A 318 -25.12 -7.64 -21.01
N GLY A 319 -24.82 -8.31 -22.13
CA GLY A 319 -25.76 -8.52 -23.23
C GLY A 319 -26.80 -9.62 -22.97
N ALA A 320 -26.52 -10.53 -22.02
CA ALA A 320 -27.40 -11.66 -21.70
C ALA A 320 -28.36 -11.39 -20.52
N LEU A 321 -28.02 -10.45 -19.63
CA LEU A 321 -28.83 -10.12 -18.45
C LEU A 321 -29.82 -8.97 -18.72
N PRO A 322 -31.12 -9.16 -18.46
CA PRO A 322 -32.08 -8.06 -18.54
C PRO A 322 -31.81 -7.00 -17.46
N ASP A 323 -31.99 -5.73 -17.83
CA ASP A 323 -32.02 -4.62 -16.87
C ASP A 323 -33.32 -4.70 -16.05
N ALA A 324 -33.23 -4.53 -14.74
CA ALA A 324 -34.41 -4.52 -13.88
C ALA A 324 -35.22 -3.24 -14.09
N THR A 325 -36.56 -3.35 -14.09
CA THR A 325 -37.44 -2.17 -14.18
C THR A 325 -37.40 -1.38 -12.88
N TYR A 326 -37.70 -0.08 -12.94
CA TYR A 326 -37.73 0.78 -11.75
C TYR A 326 -38.72 0.27 -10.68
N ASP A 327 -39.84 -0.32 -11.11
CA ASP A 327 -40.84 -0.91 -10.23
C ASP A 327 -40.33 -2.19 -9.53
N ASP A 328 -39.53 -3.02 -10.21
CA ASP A 328 -38.87 -4.19 -9.61
C ASP A 328 -37.86 -3.78 -8.52
N ILE A 329 -37.18 -2.64 -8.70
CA ILE A 329 -36.19 -2.13 -7.74
C ILE A 329 -36.89 -1.60 -6.48
N CYS A 330 -37.98 -0.84 -6.66
CA CYS A 330 -38.75 -0.31 -5.54
C CYS A 330 -39.43 -1.41 -4.70
N ALA A 331 -39.76 -2.55 -5.32
CA ALA A 331 -40.40 -3.69 -4.64
C ALA A 331 -39.41 -4.58 -3.87
N TYR A 332 -38.12 -4.55 -4.18
CA TYR A 332 -37.12 -5.51 -3.69
C TYR A 332 -36.33 -5.02 -2.45
N ASP A 333 -36.71 -3.89 -1.85
CA ASP A 333 -35.95 -3.18 -0.81
C ASP A 333 -34.61 -2.66 -1.36
N ASP A 334 -34.46 -1.33 -1.43
CA ASP A 334 -33.55 -0.61 -2.34
C ASP A 334 -32.05 -0.95 -2.21
N GLU A 335 -31.62 -1.83 -1.30
CA GLU A 335 -30.23 -2.06 -0.96
C GLU A 335 -29.60 -3.28 -1.66
N CYS A 336 -28.43 -3.07 -2.27
CA CYS A 336 -27.68 -4.16 -2.87
C CYS A 336 -27.06 -5.07 -1.78
N ALA A 337 -27.34 -6.37 -1.82
CA ALA A 337 -26.81 -7.32 -0.83
C ALA A 337 -25.26 -7.42 -0.77
N ILE A 338 -24.54 -6.95 -1.79
CA ILE A 338 -23.07 -6.96 -1.82
C ILE A 338 -22.48 -5.71 -1.15
N CYS A 339 -22.95 -4.51 -1.50
CA CYS A 339 -22.38 -3.25 -1.00
C CYS A 339 -23.24 -2.55 0.06
N ARG A 340 -24.44 -3.07 0.34
CA ARG A 340 -25.46 -2.49 1.23
C ARG A 340 -25.77 -1.03 0.93
N GLY A 341 -25.71 -0.66 -0.35
CA GLY A 341 -26.01 0.69 -0.83
C GLY A 341 -27.26 0.71 -1.70
N PRO A 342 -27.94 1.86 -1.80
CA PRO A 342 -29.15 2.00 -2.59
C PRO A 342 -28.90 1.73 -4.09
N MET A 343 -29.88 1.16 -4.79
CA MET A 343 -29.78 0.78 -6.20
C MET A 343 -30.55 1.76 -7.11
N ALA A 344 -29.85 2.40 -8.05
CA ALA A 344 -30.47 3.21 -9.10
C ALA A 344 -30.58 2.42 -10.42
N ARG A 345 -29.61 1.54 -10.71
CA ARG A 345 -29.65 0.57 -11.81
C ARG A 345 -29.22 -0.81 -11.31
N ALA A 346 -30.12 -1.79 -11.41
CA ALA A 346 -29.85 -3.17 -11.03
C ALA A 346 -29.92 -4.11 -12.24
N LYS A 347 -29.07 -5.14 -12.23
CA LYS A 347 -29.18 -6.29 -13.15
C LYS A 347 -29.93 -7.41 -12.44
N LYS A 348 -30.89 -8.01 -13.14
CA LYS A 348 -31.68 -9.14 -12.66
C LYS A 348 -31.04 -10.44 -13.12
N LEU A 349 -30.58 -11.26 -12.16
CA LEU A 349 -30.08 -12.60 -12.45
C LEU A 349 -31.26 -13.54 -12.79
N SER A 350 -30.97 -14.70 -13.40
CA SER A 350 -31.96 -15.76 -13.67
C SER A 350 -32.63 -16.33 -12.41
N CYS A 351 -32.07 -16.06 -11.23
CA CYS A 351 -32.65 -16.37 -9.92
C CYS A 351 -33.49 -15.22 -9.33
N ASN A 352 -33.77 -14.16 -10.09
CA ASN A 352 -34.51 -12.95 -9.71
C ASN A 352 -33.84 -12.05 -8.66
N HIS A 353 -32.62 -12.33 -8.23
CA HIS A 353 -31.87 -11.44 -7.34
C HIS A 353 -31.31 -10.22 -8.09
N LEU A 354 -31.38 -9.06 -7.44
CA LEU A 354 -30.97 -7.76 -7.97
C LEU A 354 -29.65 -7.31 -7.35
N PHE A 355 -28.72 -6.86 -8.19
CA PHE A 355 -27.44 -6.29 -7.73
C PHE A 355 -27.02 -5.13 -8.63
N HIS A 356 -26.20 -4.21 -8.10
CA HIS A 356 -25.45 -3.29 -8.96
C HIS A 356 -24.55 -4.09 -9.88
N LEU A 357 -24.50 -3.69 -11.15
CA LEU A 357 -23.62 -4.32 -12.13
C LEU A 357 -22.14 -4.27 -11.69
N ALA A 358 -21.72 -3.17 -11.07
CA ALA A 358 -20.38 -3.01 -10.51
C ALA A 358 -20.08 -4.04 -9.39
N CYS A 359 -21.03 -4.25 -8.48
CA CYS A 359 -20.87 -5.19 -7.38
C CYS A 359 -20.86 -6.64 -7.86
N LEU A 360 -21.76 -6.99 -8.77
CA LEU A 360 -21.78 -8.31 -9.41
C LEU A 360 -20.47 -8.60 -10.15
N ARG A 361 -19.93 -7.62 -10.90
CA ARG A 361 -18.63 -7.73 -11.55
C ARG A 361 -17.49 -8.01 -10.57
N SER A 362 -17.49 -7.32 -9.43
CA SER A 362 -16.47 -7.51 -8.37
C SER A 362 -16.58 -8.87 -7.71
N TRP A 363 -17.80 -9.35 -7.50
CA TRP A 363 -18.05 -10.68 -6.92
C TRP A 363 -17.56 -11.79 -7.85
N LEU A 364 -17.88 -11.70 -9.14
CA LEU A 364 -17.45 -12.69 -10.14
C LEU A 364 -15.92 -12.68 -10.36
N ASP A 365 -15.26 -11.54 -10.17
CA ASP A 365 -13.80 -11.43 -10.20
C ASP A 365 -13.14 -12.19 -9.03
N GLN A 366 -13.74 -12.13 -7.84
CA GLN A 366 -13.27 -12.86 -6.65
C GLN A 366 -13.58 -14.36 -6.72
N GLY A 367 -14.73 -14.73 -7.30
CA GLY A 367 -15.20 -16.11 -7.42
C GLY A 367 -14.62 -16.91 -8.59
N LEU A 368 -13.57 -16.42 -9.27
CA LEU A 368 -13.01 -17.08 -10.46
C LEU A 368 -12.42 -18.49 -10.21
N MET A 369 -12.34 -18.92 -8.95
CA MET A 369 -11.98 -20.28 -8.52
C MET A 369 -13.19 -21.22 -8.37
N ASP A 370 -14.39 -20.71 -8.06
CA ASP A 370 -15.57 -21.51 -7.65
C ASP A 370 -16.82 -21.20 -8.49
N GLY A 371 -16.68 -21.09 -9.81
CA GLY A 371 -17.82 -20.97 -10.73
C GLY A 371 -18.63 -19.67 -10.61
N TYR A 372 -19.19 -19.21 -11.74
CA TYR A 372 -20.03 -18.02 -11.74
C TYR A 372 -21.36 -18.32 -11.04
N SER A 373 -21.50 -17.90 -9.78
CA SER A 373 -22.68 -18.18 -8.94
C SER A 373 -23.29 -16.91 -8.36
N CYS A 374 -24.59 -16.96 -8.07
CA CYS A 374 -25.28 -15.86 -7.40
C CYS A 374 -24.80 -15.69 -5.94
N PRO A 375 -24.42 -14.48 -5.48
CA PRO A 375 -23.97 -14.25 -4.10
C PRO A 375 -24.98 -14.69 -3.02
N THR A 376 -26.28 -14.56 -3.32
CA THR A 376 -27.34 -14.80 -2.33
C THR A 376 -27.82 -16.26 -2.34
N CYS A 377 -28.10 -16.85 -3.51
CA CYS A 377 -28.63 -18.22 -3.58
C CYS A 377 -27.63 -19.27 -4.05
N ARG A 378 -26.39 -18.89 -4.38
CA ARG A 378 -25.33 -19.77 -4.91
C ARG A 378 -25.70 -20.53 -6.19
N ARG A 379 -26.84 -20.22 -6.82
CA ARG A 379 -27.26 -20.82 -8.09
C ARG A 379 -26.26 -20.44 -9.18
N PRO A 380 -25.74 -21.39 -9.97
CA PRO A 380 -24.83 -21.08 -11.07
C PRO A 380 -25.54 -20.23 -12.11
N LEU A 381 -24.81 -19.26 -12.67
CA LEU A 381 -25.27 -18.40 -13.75
C LEU A 381 -25.30 -19.24 -15.04
N SER A 382 -26.42 -19.91 -15.30
CA SER A 382 -26.69 -20.56 -16.57
C SER A 382 -26.89 -19.49 -17.64
N LEU A 383 -25.82 -19.19 -18.39
CA LEU A 383 -25.92 -18.45 -19.64
C LEU A 383 -26.67 -19.34 -20.64
N SER A 384 -27.96 -19.09 -20.85
CA SER A 384 -28.71 -19.72 -21.95
C SER A 384 -28.15 -19.19 -23.28
N SER A 385 -27.10 -19.82 -23.78
CA SER A 385 -26.71 -19.72 -25.18
C SER A 385 -27.53 -20.75 -25.96
N GLU A 386 -28.77 -20.41 -26.29
CA GLU A 386 -29.49 -21.08 -27.38
C GLU A 386 -28.93 -20.58 -28.72
N HIS A 387 -27.68 -20.93 -29.03
CA HIS A 387 -27.13 -21.24 -30.36
C HIS A 387 -25.60 -21.20 -30.30
N THR A 388 -25.00 -22.36 -30.04
CA THR A 388 -24.01 -23.03 -30.92
C THR A 388 -23.24 -24.04 -30.08
N ARG A 389 -23.49 -25.32 -30.39
CA ARG A 389 -22.75 -26.47 -29.89
C ARG A 389 -21.30 -26.42 -30.39
N SER A 390 -20.43 -25.68 -29.71
CA SER A 390 -18.96 -25.81 -29.87
C SER A 390 -18.12 -25.12 -28.77
N SER A 391 -18.72 -24.65 -27.66
CA SER A 391 -17.97 -23.98 -26.57
C SER A 391 -17.84 -24.81 -25.28
N ALA A 392 -18.47 -26.00 -25.20
CA ALA A 392 -18.39 -26.85 -24.01
C ALA A 392 -17.00 -27.49 -23.81
N ALA A 393 -16.21 -27.66 -24.88
CA ALA A 393 -14.84 -28.17 -24.81
C ALA A 393 -13.85 -27.10 -24.29
N GLU A 394 -14.13 -25.81 -24.49
CA GLU A 394 -13.22 -24.71 -24.11
C GLU A 394 -13.29 -24.38 -22.62
N VAL A 395 -14.46 -24.55 -21.99
CA VAL A 395 -14.64 -24.31 -20.55
C VAL A 395 -14.07 -25.47 -19.71
N GLY A 396 -14.18 -26.71 -20.19
CA GLY A 396 -13.54 -27.88 -19.57
C GLY A 396 -12.01 -27.80 -19.59
N ASN A 397 -11.42 -27.29 -20.67
CA ASN A 397 -9.97 -27.11 -20.78
C ASN A 397 -9.42 -26.09 -19.79
N VAL A 398 -10.17 -25.04 -19.46
CA VAL A 398 -9.74 -24.00 -18.49
C VAL A 398 -9.74 -24.55 -17.06
N GLN A 399 -10.68 -25.42 -16.72
CA GLN A 399 -10.76 -26.05 -15.40
C GLN A 399 -9.64 -27.10 -15.23
N LEU A 400 -9.32 -27.84 -16.29
CA LEU A 400 -8.25 -28.85 -16.29
C LEU A 400 -6.85 -28.22 -16.31
N ILE A 401 -6.66 -27.05 -16.95
CA ILE A 401 -5.42 -26.26 -16.90
C ILE A 401 -5.23 -25.63 -15.50
N ALA A 402 -6.30 -25.20 -14.83
CA ALA A 402 -6.24 -24.69 -13.46
C ALA A 402 -5.86 -25.80 -12.46
N GLU A 403 -6.40 -27.00 -12.64
CA GLU A 403 -6.06 -28.19 -11.84
C GLU A 403 -4.60 -28.63 -12.06
N GLN A 404 -4.11 -28.65 -13.30
CA GLN A 404 -2.72 -29.01 -13.62
C GLN A 404 -1.69 -28.00 -13.10
N LEU A 405 -2.02 -26.70 -13.08
CA LEU A 405 -1.17 -25.67 -12.49
C LEU A 405 -1.11 -25.76 -10.95
N ASN A 406 -2.17 -26.27 -10.30
CA ASN A 406 -2.23 -26.46 -8.85
C ASN A 406 -1.51 -27.75 -8.40
N MET A 407 -1.55 -28.82 -9.20
CA MET A 407 -0.84 -30.08 -8.95
C MET A 407 0.68 -29.94 -9.06
N GLY A 408 1.19 -29.00 -9.86
CA GLY A 408 2.62 -28.73 -10.01
C GLY A 408 3.31 -28.09 -8.80
N LEU A 409 2.56 -27.62 -7.79
CA LEU A 409 3.11 -26.98 -6.59
C LEU A 409 3.10 -27.86 -5.32
N ASN A 410 2.45 -29.02 -5.35
CA ASN A 410 2.24 -29.82 -4.13
C ASN A 410 3.19 -31.02 -3.99
N GLN A 411 4.11 -31.23 -4.93
CA GLN A 411 4.98 -32.42 -4.98
C GLN A 411 6.27 -32.29 -4.14
N GLN A 412 6.31 -31.38 -3.16
CA GLN A 412 7.49 -31.15 -2.33
C GLN A 412 7.21 -31.12 -0.82
N ARG A 413 6.19 -31.86 -0.37
CA ARG A 413 6.01 -32.14 1.06
C ARG A 413 5.92 -33.65 1.29
N VAL A 414 6.96 -34.17 1.93
CA VAL A 414 7.11 -35.55 2.43
C VAL A 414 5.92 -35.92 3.33
N PRO A 415 5.35 -37.14 3.27
CA PRO A 415 4.15 -37.51 4.02
C PRO A 415 4.48 -37.97 5.45
N GLY A 416 3.66 -37.56 6.42
CA GLY A 416 3.80 -37.98 7.82
C GLY A 416 2.55 -37.71 8.66
N HIS A 417 1.72 -38.75 8.77
CA HIS A 417 0.72 -39.08 9.79
C HIS A 417 -0.60 -38.29 9.96
N GLU A 418 -1.67 -39.08 9.87
CA GLU A 418 -3.09 -38.77 10.01
C GLU A 418 -3.55 -38.78 11.49
N HIS A 419 -4.50 -37.91 11.85
CA HIS A 419 -5.58 -38.16 12.82
C HIS A 419 -6.60 -36.99 12.81
N PRO A 420 -7.84 -37.14 13.33
CA PRO A 420 -9.05 -36.88 12.57
C PRO A 420 -9.78 -35.59 12.94
N ILE A 421 -10.49 -35.11 11.92
CA ILE A 421 -11.65 -34.21 11.84
C ILE A 421 -12.36 -33.87 13.17
N GLU A 422 -12.32 -32.59 13.54
CA GLU A 422 -13.35 -31.93 14.36
C GLU A 422 -13.90 -30.72 13.59
N HIS A 423 -15.20 -30.73 13.34
CA HIS A 423 -15.94 -29.69 12.63
C HIS A 423 -15.98 -28.38 13.42
N GLN A 424 -15.26 -27.35 12.96
CA GLN A 424 -15.54 -25.97 13.34
C GLN A 424 -15.63 -25.04 12.12
N ASN A 425 -16.70 -24.27 12.14
CA ASN A 425 -17.28 -23.35 11.17
C ASN A 425 -16.30 -22.26 10.66
N PRO A 426 -16.13 -22.04 9.33
CA PRO A 426 -15.28 -20.97 8.83
C PRO A 426 -16.09 -19.69 8.62
N SER A 427 -16.05 -18.81 9.61
CA SER A 427 -16.39 -17.39 9.47
C SER A 427 -15.10 -16.58 9.60
N ASP A 428 -14.15 -16.78 8.67
CA ASP A 428 -12.84 -16.10 8.67
C ASP A 428 -12.19 -16.11 7.27
N ALA A 429 -12.94 -15.73 6.23
CA ALA A 429 -12.40 -15.57 4.87
C ALA A 429 -12.82 -14.24 4.27
N VAL A 430 -12.42 -13.15 4.91
CA VAL A 430 -12.52 -11.80 4.33
C VAL A 430 -11.14 -11.16 4.44
N TRP A 431 -10.59 -10.81 3.27
CA TRP A 431 -9.33 -10.09 3.03
C TRP A 431 -8.03 -10.89 3.12
N ARG A 432 -7.69 -11.57 2.02
CA ARG A 432 -6.30 -11.92 1.69
C ARG A 432 -5.96 -11.34 0.32
N TRP A 433 -5.54 -10.07 0.30
CA TRP A 433 -4.74 -9.53 -0.80
C TRP A 433 -3.27 -9.73 -0.44
N GLU A 434 -2.82 -10.97 -0.55
CA GLU A 434 -1.40 -11.31 -0.57
C GLU A 434 -1.22 -12.32 -1.70
N ALA A 435 -0.30 -12.03 -2.62
CA ALA A 435 0.35 -12.92 -3.59
C ALA A 435 0.68 -12.14 -4.89
N TRP A 436 1.69 -11.28 -4.89
CA TRP A 436 3.12 -11.58 -5.14
C TRP A 436 3.86 -10.30 -5.51
#